data_AF-A0A954GFM9-F1
#
_entry.id   AF-A0A954GFM9-F1
#
_cell.length_a   1.000
_cell.length_b   1.000
_cell.length_c   1.000
_cell.angle_alpha   90.00
_cell.angle_beta   90.00
_cell.angle_gamma   90.00
#
_symmetry.space_group_name_H-M   'P 1'
#
loop_
_entity.id
_entity.type
_entity.pdbx_description
1 polymer ?
#
loop_
_entity_poly.entity_id
_entity_poly.type
_entity_poly.pdbx_seq_one_letter_code
_entity_poly.pdbx_strand_id
1 'polypeptide(L)'
;MNTKFSISAASRVTGKGRATIRRHLKDGTLSCETDKDGNRVIDASELMRVYKDDCDFDREEGVGQRNRTKRIEKPEPTDIKDLKTQYEARIEQFVATIERLEKELDQAHERDRESQESYKQSLRLLEDHSAKTASSEDWKAAIAVMETKLANHQEETKRHSEQRIAELEETHKRRLARMRQELDSERNKSFWQKIFG
;
A
#
# COMPACT_ATOMS: atom_id res chain seq x y z
N MET A 1 23.16 -42.16 -28.69
CA MET A 1 22.23 -41.55 -27.72
C MET A 1 21.69 -40.28 -28.36
N ASN A 2 20.39 -40.21 -28.68
CA ASN A 2 19.79 -38.99 -29.24
C ASN A 2 19.30 -38.13 -28.08
N THR A 3 20.16 -37.24 -27.59
CA THR A 3 19.79 -36.25 -26.58
C THR A 3 19.02 -35.12 -27.28
N LYS A 4 17.72 -35.01 -26.99
CA LYS A 4 16.84 -34.02 -27.62
C LYS A 4 16.60 -32.83 -26.70
N PHE A 5 16.66 -31.63 -27.26
CA PHE A 5 16.50 -30.37 -26.55
C PHE A 5 15.28 -29.59 -27.02
N SER A 6 14.52 -29.03 -26.08
CA SER A 6 13.52 -28.01 -26.40
C SER A 6 14.19 -26.72 -26.90
N ILE A 7 13.44 -25.84 -27.57
CA ILE A 7 13.94 -24.53 -28.02
C ILE A 7 14.57 -23.72 -26.86
N SER A 8 13.98 -23.81 -25.68
CA SER A 8 14.51 -23.16 -24.47
C SER A 8 15.81 -23.78 -23.98
N ALA A 9 15.92 -25.11 -24.04
CA ALA A 9 17.15 -25.80 -23.67
C ALA A 9 18.27 -25.53 -24.70
N ALA A 10 17.96 -25.60 -25.99
CA ALA A 10 18.89 -25.28 -27.08
C ALA A 10 19.44 -23.84 -26.98
N SER A 11 18.60 -22.87 -26.60
CA SER A 11 19.03 -21.49 -26.36
C SER A 11 20.06 -21.37 -25.22
N ARG A 12 19.95 -22.21 -24.18
CA ARG A 12 20.90 -22.23 -23.06
C ARG A 12 22.21 -22.91 -23.45
N VAL A 13 22.10 -24.06 -24.10
CA VAL A 13 23.26 -24.86 -24.56
C VAL A 13 24.11 -24.05 -25.53
N THR A 14 23.50 -23.41 -26.52
CA THR A 14 24.22 -22.68 -27.58
C THR A 14 24.55 -21.23 -27.23
N GLY A 15 24.03 -20.72 -26.11
CA GLY A 15 24.10 -19.30 -25.74
C GLY A 15 23.37 -18.34 -26.70
N LYS A 16 22.70 -18.84 -27.76
CA LYS A 16 21.96 -18.00 -28.70
C LYS A 16 20.56 -17.71 -28.17
N GLY A 17 20.06 -16.51 -28.44
CA GLY A 17 18.70 -16.13 -28.06
C GLY A 17 17.63 -17.04 -28.71
N ARG A 18 16.53 -17.29 -27.99
CA ARG A 18 15.41 -18.13 -28.48
C ARG A 18 14.84 -17.67 -29.83
N ALA A 19 14.84 -16.36 -30.10
CA ALA A 19 14.40 -15.79 -31.38
C ALA A 19 15.32 -16.23 -32.54
N THR A 20 16.63 -16.26 -32.32
CA THR A 20 17.63 -16.73 -33.28
C THR A 20 17.46 -18.22 -33.56
N ILE A 21 17.24 -19.03 -32.52
CA ILE A 21 16.98 -20.47 -32.67
C ILE A 21 15.71 -20.71 -33.50
N ARG A 22 14.62 -19.98 -33.20
CA ARG A 22 13.36 -20.07 -33.98
C ARG A 22 13.53 -19.64 -35.44
N ARG A 23 14.35 -18.62 -35.71
CA ARG A 23 14.68 -18.19 -37.06
C ARG A 23 15.45 -19.28 -37.81
N HIS A 24 16.49 -19.85 -37.20
CA HIS A 24 17.28 -20.92 -37.82
C HIS A 24 16.47 -22.19 -38.08
N LEU A 25 15.45 -22.46 -37.25
CA LEU A 25 14.47 -23.52 -37.48
C LEU A 25 13.47 -23.21 -38.60
N LYS A 26 13.18 -21.92 -38.87
CA LYS A 26 12.26 -21.49 -39.92
C LYS A 26 12.96 -21.47 -41.28
N ASP A 27 14.22 -21.04 -41.28
CA ASP A 27 15.03 -20.87 -42.49
C ASP A 27 15.71 -22.20 -42.91
N GLY A 28 15.47 -23.30 -42.18
CA GLY A 28 15.95 -24.65 -42.51
C GLY A 28 17.41 -24.92 -42.12
N THR A 29 18.09 -23.97 -41.46
CA THR A 29 19.47 -24.15 -40.97
C THR A 29 19.55 -25.24 -39.89
N LEU A 30 18.56 -25.28 -38.99
CA LEU A 30 18.38 -26.32 -37.99
C LEU A 30 17.16 -27.17 -38.36
N SER A 31 17.28 -28.49 -38.23
CA SER A 31 16.12 -29.37 -38.26
C SER A 31 15.54 -29.57 -36.86
N CYS A 32 14.24 -29.88 -36.80
CA CYS A 32 13.57 -30.29 -35.57
C CYS A 32 12.64 -31.47 -35.85
N GLU A 33 12.41 -32.25 -34.81
CA GLU A 33 11.37 -33.27 -34.78
C GLU A 33 10.23 -32.82 -33.88
N THR A 34 9.10 -33.51 -33.98
CA THR A 34 7.98 -33.33 -33.06
C THR A 34 7.96 -34.53 -32.11
N ASP A 35 7.96 -34.26 -30.81
CA ASP A 35 7.85 -35.31 -29.80
C ASP A 35 6.42 -35.85 -29.69
N LYS A 36 6.22 -36.93 -28.94
CA LYS A 36 4.93 -37.61 -28.73
C LYS A 36 3.83 -36.68 -28.21
N ASP A 37 4.21 -35.62 -27.49
CA ASP A 37 3.30 -34.58 -26.95
C ASP A 37 3.06 -33.41 -27.92
N GLY A 38 3.51 -33.50 -29.19
CA GLY A 38 3.32 -32.43 -30.19
C GLY A 38 4.32 -31.27 -30.09
N ASN A 39 5.35 -31.38 -29.25
CA ASN A 39 6.34 -30.33 -29.01
C ASN A 39 7.53 -30.42 -29.97
N ARG A 40 8.01 -29.27 -30.47
CA ARG A 40 9.23 -29.21 -31.33
C ARG A 40 10.49 -29.43 -30.50
N VAL A 41 11.28 -30.43 -30.86
CA VAL A 41 12.54 -30.81 -30.22
C VAL A 41 13.68 -30.86 -31.24
N ILE A 42 14.89 -30.50 -30.82
CA ILE A 42 16.09 -30.38 -31.66
C ILE A 42 17.10 -31.40 -31.15
N ASP A 43 17.70 -32.19 -32.03
CA ASP A 43 18.72 -33.16 -31.65
C ASP A 43 20.05 -32.47 -31.29
N ALA A 44 20.81 -33.05 -30.34
CA ALA A 44 22.13 -32.57 -29.96
C ALA A 44 23.06 -32.47 -31.17
N SER A 45 23.01 -33.48 -32.06
CA SER A 45 23.80 -33.52 -33.29
C SER A 45 23.53 -32.33 -34.21
N GLU A 46 22.29 -31.83 -34.26
CA GLU A 46 21.92 -30.67 -35.06
C GLU A 46 22.45 -29.37 -34.46
N LEU A 47 22.42 -29.24 -33.14
CA LEU A 47 23.02 -28.10 -32.44
C LEU A 47 24.53 -28.05 -32.65
N MET A 48 25.22 -29.19 -32.51
CA MET A 48 26.67 -29.29 -32.76
C MET A 48 27.02 -29.00 -34.21
N ARG A 49 26.22 -29.47 -35.18
CA ARG A 49 26.46 -29.24 -36.61
C ARG A 49 26.43 -27.75 -36.96
N VAL A 50 25.46 -27.01 -36.41
CA VAL A 50 25.24 -25.60 -36.76
C VAL A 50 26.09 -24.65 -35.93
N TYR A 51 26.23 -24.92 -34.63
CA TYR A 51 26.87 -23.99 -33.69
C TYR A 51 28.26 -24.45 -33.21
N LYS A 52 28.65 -25.69 -33.49
CA LYS A 52 29.99 -26.24 -33.20
C LYS A 52 30.42 -25.96 -31.75
N ASP A 53 31.56 -25.29 -31.57
CA ASP A 53 32.21 -25.01 -30.28
C ASP A 53 31.40 -24.05 -29.38
N ASP A 54 30.34 -23.41 -29.89
CA ASP A 54 29.44 -22.58 -29.08
C ASP A 54 28.48 -23.43 -28.20
N CYS A 55 28.46 -24.75 -28.34
CA CYS A 55 27.58 -25.64 -27.58
C CYS A 55 28.21 -26.08 -26.26
N ASP A 56 27.61 -25.65 -25.15
CA ASP A 56 27.92 -26.10 -23.79
C ASP A 56 26.74 -26.93 -23.26
N PHE A 57 26.84 -28.25 -23.38
CA PHE A 57 25.77 -29.19 -22.97
C PHE A 57 25.69 -29.36 -21.44
N ASP A 58 26.77 -29.07 -20.72
CA ASP A 58 26.83 -29.16 -19.26
C ASP A 58 25.96 -28.07 -18.60
N ARG A 59 25.72 -26.95 -19.30
CA ARG A 59 24.74 -25.92 -18.89
C ARG A 59 23.30 -26.41 -18.81
N GLU A 60 22.95 -27.51 -19.49
CA GLU A 60 21.60 -28.06 -19.43
C GLU A 60 21.44 -28.95 -18.18
N GLU A 61 22.42 -29.82 -17.91
CA GLU A 61 22.42 -30.71 -16.75
C GLU A 61 22.44 -29.93 -15.42
N GLY A 62 23.17 -28.81 -15.34
CA GLY A 62 23.25 -27.95 -14.15
C GLY A 62 21.95 -27.21 -13.77
N VAL A 63 20.91 -27.25 -14.61
CA VAL A 63 19.62 -26.55 -14.38
C VAL A 63 18.47 -27.53 -14.12
N GLY A 64 18.70 -28.84 -14.22
CA GLY A 64 17.77 -29.87 -13.74
C GLY A 64 17.42 -29.73 -12.24
N GLN A 65 18.25 -29.03 -11.46
CA GLN A 65 17.97 -28.65 -10.07
C GLN A 65 17.26 -27.30 -9.90
N ARG A 66 17.30 -26.38 -10.88
CA ARG A 66 16.71 -25.04 -10.76
C ARG A 66 15.33 -24.92 -11.41
N ASN A 67 14.96 -25.86 -12.29
CA ASN A 67 13.65 -25.92 -12.93
C ASN A 67 12.84 -27.19 -12.57
N ARG A 68 13.19 -27.90 -11.49
CA ARG A 68 12.13 -28.64 -10.78
C ARG A 68 11.18 -27.57 -10.29
N THR A 69 9.98 -27.54 -10.89
CA THR A 69 8.74 -27.10 -10.22
C THR A 69 8.97 -27.18 -8.74
N LYS A 70 8.86 -26.03 -8.06
CA LYS A 70 8.74 -25.91 -6.61
C LYS A 70 7.88 -27.10 -6.18
N ARG A 71 8.54 -28.20 -5.79
CA ARG A 71 7.87 -29.33 -5.19
C ARG A 71 7.36 -28.65 -3.95
N ILE A 72 6.07 -28.40 -3.91
CA ILE A 72 5.40 -27.99 -2.70
C ILE A 72 5.71 -29.15 -1.76
N GLU A 73 6.80 -29.01 -1.01
CA GLU A 73 6.95 -29.68 0.26
C GLU A 73 5.61 -29.39 0.91
N LYS A 74 4.81 -30.45 1.11
CA LYS A 74 3.63 -30.32 1.96
C LYS A 74 4.15 -29.59 3.19
N PRO A 75 3.70 -28.35 3.45
CA PRO A 75 4.16 -27.67 4.65
C PRO A 75 3.79 -28.60 5.78
N GLU A 76 4.77 -28.87 6.65
CA GLU A 76 4.55 -29.62 7.87
C GLU A 76 3.24 -29.09 8.52
N PRO A 77 2.37 -29.97 9.05
CA PRO A 77 1.01 -29.60 9.46
C PRO A 77 0.93 -28.50 10.53
N THR A 78 2.06 -28.10 11.12
CA THR A 78 2.25 -26.93 11.97
C THR A 78 2.24 -25.61 11.19
N ASP A 79 2.96 -25.47 10.06
CA ASP A 79 3.06 -24.20 9.33
C ASP A 79 1.72 -23.76 8.71
N ILE A 80 0.90 -24.72 8.27
CA ILE A 80 -0.44 -24.44 7.73
C ILE A 80 -1.38 -23.97 8.85
N LYS A 81 -1.29 -24.56 10.04
CA LYS A 81 -2.11 -24.18 11.20
C LYS A 81 -1.76 -22.79 11.69
N ASP A 82 -0.47 -22.47 11.76
CA ASP A 82 0.00 -21.15 12.20
C ASP A 82 -0.40 -20.08 11.20
N LEU A 83 -0.29 -20.38 9.89
CA LEU A 83 -0.75 -19.48 8.84
C LEU A 83 -2.27 -19.29 8.84
N LYS A 84 -3.04 -20.36 9.06
CA LYS A 84 -4.50 -20.29 9.19
C LYS A 84 -4.92 -19.44 10.39
N THR A 85 -4.24 -19.60 11.53
CA THR A 85 -4.50 -18.83 12.75
C THR A 85 -4.21 -17.33 12.52
N GLN A 86 -3.14 -17.00 11.79
CA GLN A 86 -2.84 -15.62 11.39
C GLN A 86 -3.92 -15.02 10.47
N TYR A 87 -4.42 -15.79 9.50
CA TYR A 87 -5.52 -15.34 8.64
C TYR A 87 -6.82 -15.16 9.41
N GLU A 88 -7.16 -16.08 10.32
CA GLU A 88 -8.35 -15.99 11.17
C GLU A 88 -8.29 -14.75 12.06
N ALA A 89 -7.16 -14.51 12.74
CA ALA A 89 -6.96 -13.30 13.54
C ALA A 89 -7.04 -12.01 12.69
N ARG A 90 -6.53 -12.05 11.45
CA ARG A 90 -6.59 -10.90 10.55
C ARG A 90 -8.01 -10.64 10.04
N ILE A 91 -8.79 -11.69 9.77
CA ILE A 91 -10.21 -11.59 9.41
C ILE A 91 -10.99 -11.00 10.58
N GLU A 92 -10.75 -11.47 11.80
CA GLU A 92 -11.38 -10.96 13.01
C GLU A 92 -11.10 -9.46 13.21
N GLN A 93 -9.86 -9.02 13.01
CA GLN A 93 -9.52 -7.60 13.01
C GLN A 93 -10.29 -6.81 11.96
N PHE A 94 -10.40 -7.33 10.73
CA PHE A 94 -11.15 -6.65 9.67
C PHE A 94 -12.64 -6.57 9.99
N VAL A 95 -13.25 -7.64 10.51
CA VAL A 95 -14.65 -7.66 10.93
C VAL A 95 -14.88 -6.62 12.03
N ALA A 96 -14.05 -6.59 13.07
CA ALA A 96 -14.15 -5.60 14.13
C ALA A 96 -14.00 -4.17 13.62
N THR A 97 -13.13 -3.93 12.62
CA THR A 97 -13.02 -2.61 12.00
C THR A 97 -14.25 -2.23 11.18
N ILE A 98 -14.85 -3.17 10.46
CA ILE A 98 -16.07 -2.95 9.68
C ILE A 98 -17.22 -2.61 10.63
N GLU A 99 -17.42 -3.39 11.68
CA GLU A 99 -18.46 -3.13 12.69
C GLU A 99 -18.31 -1.76 13.34
N ARG A 100 -17.06 -1.35 13.66
CA ARG A 100 -16.80 0.00 14.19
C ARG A 100 -17.17 1.08 13.16
N LEU A 101 -16.78 0.91 11.90
CA LEU A 101 -17.05 1.88 10.85
C LEU A 101 -18.55 1.98 10.54
N GLU A 102 -19.27 0.86 10.53
CA GLU A 102 -20.73 0.83 10.38
C GLU A 102 -21.41 1.59 11.52
N LYS A 103 -20.98 1.35 12.76
CA LYS A 103 -21.49 2.09 13.93
C LYS A 103 -21.20 3.59 13.84
N GLU A 104 -20.02 3.99 13.37
CA GLU A 104 -19.68 5.40 13.15
C GLU A 104 -20.54 6.04 12.05
N LEU A 105 -20.85 5.28 10.99
CA LEU A 105 -21.71 5.72 9.91
C LEU A 105 -23.16 5.92 10.40
N ASP A 106 -23.69 4.97 11.17
CA ASP A 106 -25.03 5.08 11.77
C ASP A 106 -25.13 6.30 12.69
N GLN A 107 -24.13 6.53 13.53
CA GLN A 107 -24.06 7.72 14.38
C GLN A 107 -23.92 9.02 13.58
N ALA A 108 -23.25 8.99 12.43
CA ALA A 108 -23.18 10.15 11.54
C ALA A 108 -24.52 10.43 10.88
N HIS A 109 -25.21 9.40 10.40
CA HIS A 109 -26.54 9.51 9.80
C HIS A 109 -27.58 10.01 10.80
N GLU A 110 -27.56 9.52 12.04
CA GLU A 110 -28.50 9.99 13.06
C GLU A 110 -28.25 11.45 13.42
N ARG A 111 -26.99 11.87 13.58
CA ARG A 111 -26.64 13.29 13.80
C ARG A 111 -27.09 14.19 12.66
N ASP A 112 -26.93 13.75 11.41
CA ASP A 112 -27.38 14.51 10.26
C ASP A 112 -28.92 14.60 10.23
N ARG A 113 -29.62 13.51 10.55
CA ARG A 113 -31.07 13.49 10.66
C ARG A 113 -31.57 14.45 11.75
N GLU A 114 -31.02 14.38 12.96
CA GLU A 114 -31.33 15.29 14.07
C GLU A 114 -31.04 16.75 13.70
N SER A 115 -29.93 17.00 12.99
CA SER A 115 -29.58 18.33 12.50
C SER A 115 -30.59 18.84 11.48
N GLN A 116 -31.00 18.01 10.52
CA GLN A 116 -32.03 18.34 9.54
C GLN A 116 -33.40 18.58 10.20
N GLU A 117 -33.78 17.78 11.19
CA GLU A 117 -35.03 17.97 11.93
C GLU A 117 -35.00 19.26 12.75
N SER A 118 -33.90 19.53 13.45
CA SER A 118 -33.68 20.79 14.17
C SER A 118 -33.72 21.99 13.21
N TYR A 119 -33.09 21.87 12.04
CA TYR A 119 -33.12 22.89 11.00
C TYR A 119 -34.55 23.15 10.52
N LYS A 120 -35.32 22.11 10.18
CA LYS A 120 -36.74 22.23 9.77
C LYS A 120 -37.59 22.87 10.85
N GLN A 121 -37.40 22.51 12.12
CA GLN A 121 -38.10 23.14 13.24
C GLN A 121 -37.76 24.63 13.35
N SER A 122 -36.48 24.99 13.25
CA SER A 122 -36.04 26.38 13.28
C SER A 122 -36.63 27.19 12.11
N LEU A 123 -36.70 26.60 10.91
CA LEU A 123 -37.29 27.23 9.73
C LEU A 123 -38.78 27.48 9.92
N ARG A 124 -39.52 26.51 10.45
CA ARG A 124 -40.95 26.65 10.75
C ARG A 124 -41.22 27.76 11.77
N LEU A 125 -40.40 27.85 12.82
CA LEU A 125 -40.50 28.94 13.80
C LEU A 125 -40.19 30.30 13.16
N LEU A 126 -39.20 30.37 12.28
CA LEU A 126 -38.88 31.59 11.53
C LEU A 126 -40.03 31.98 10.59
N GLU A 127 -40.64 31.04 9.89
CA GLU A 127 -41.82 31.28 9.04
C GLU A 127 -42.99 31.81 9.87
N ASP A 128 -43.33 31.15 10.98
CA ASP A 128 -44.40 31.56 11.90
C ASP A 128 -44.12 32.95 12.49
N HIS A 129 -42.88 33.23 12.91
CA HIS A 129 -42.50 34.55 13.40
C HIS A 129 -42.50 35.58 12.28
N SER A 130 -42.04 35.27 11.06
CA SER A 130 -42.02 36.20 9.92
C SER A 130 -43.42 36.63 9.50
N ALA A 131 -44.40 35.72 9.60
CA ALA A 131 -45.80 36.02 9.38
C ALA A 131 -46.38 36.92 10.50
N LYS A 132 -45.82 36.85 11.72
CA LYS A 132 -46.30 37.56 12.91
C LYS A 132 -45.59 38.90 13.16
N THR A 133 -44.35 39.07 12.69
CA THR A 133 -43.52 40.28 12.83
C THR A 133 -43.31 40.96 11.47
N ALA A 134 -44.41 41.16 10.73
CA ALA A 134 -44.43 41.73 9.38
C ALA A 134 -43.93 43.19 9.24
N SER A 135 -43.04 43.66 10.12
CA SER A 135 -42.25 44.89 9.93
C SER A 135 -40.85 44.54 9.43
N SER A 136 -40.53 44.98 8.21
CA SER A 136 -39.25 44.78 7.53
C SER A 136 -38.03 45.29 8.31
N GLU A 137 -38.22 46.24 9.23
CA GLU A 137 -37.14 46.85 10.02
C GLU A 137 -36.67 45.99 11.20
N ASP A 138 -37.57 45.27 11.86
CA ASP A 138 -37.22 44.41 13.00
C ASP A 138 -36.36 43.21 12.57
N TRP A 139 -36.64 42.66 11.39
CA TRP A 139 -35.82 41.60 10.80
C TRP A 139 -34.44 42.08 10.38
N LYS A 140 -34.32 43.31 9.86
CA LYS A 140 -33.02 43.90 9.53
C LYS A 140 -32.16 44.10 10.78
N ALA A 141 -32.77 44.57 11.87
CA ALA A 141 -32.08 44.71 13.16
C ALA A 141 -31.65 43.36 13.73
N ALA A 142 -32.51 42.33 13.67
CA ALA A 142 -32.18 40.99 14.13
C ALA A 142 -31.04 40.35 13.33
N ILE A 143 -31.04 40.50 12.00
CA ILE A 143 -29.97 40.00 11.12
C ILE A 143 -28.64 40.70 11.44
N ALA A 144 -28.63 42.03 11.61
CA ALA A 144 -27.43 42.76 11.98
C ALA A 144 -26.83 42.31 13.34
N VAL A 145 -27.69 42.00 14.32
CA VAL A 145 -27.26 41.43 15.61
C VAL A 145 -26.70 40.01 15.44
N MET A 146 -27.25 39.20 14.52
CA MET A 146 -26.71 37.88 14.23
C MET A 146 -25.38 37.94 13.49
N GLU A 147 -25.23 38.83 12.50
CA GLU A 147 -23.99 39.05 11.76
C GLU A 147 -22.84 39.46 12.68
N THR A 148 -23.10 40.40 13.60
CA THR A 148 -22.12 40.81 14.61
C THR A 148 -21.76 39.67 15.56
N LYS A 149 -22.72 38.86 16.01
CA LYS A 149 -22.44 37.67 16.83
C LYS A 149 -21.62 36.61 16.08
N LEU A 150 -21.93 36.38 14.81
CA LEU A 150 -21.18 35.44 13.97
C LEU A 150 -19.75 35.93 13.73
N ALA A 151 -19.57 37.22 13.45
CA ALA A 151 -18.24 37.83 13.30
C ALA A 151 -17.42 37.68 14.59
N ASN A 152 -18.02 37.99 15.75
CA ASN A 152 -17.36 37.83 17.04
C ASN A 152 -16.98 36.37 17.31
N HIS A 153 -17.88 35.41 17.05
CA HIS A 153 -17.61 33.99 17.25
C HIS A 153 -16.53 33.45 16.31
N GLN A 154 -16.52 33.89 15.05
CA GLN A 154 -15.45 33.58 14.09
C GLN A 154 -14.11 34.15 14.53
N GLU A 155 -14.10 35.35 15.11
CA GLU A 155 -12.87 35.95 15.61
C GLU A 155 -12.37 35.24 16.87
N GLU A 156 -13.26 34.87 17.80
CA GLU A 156 -12.92 34.09 18.99
C GLU A 156 -12.34 32.71 18.64
N THR A 157 -12.96 31.99 17.71
CA THR A 157 -12.48 30.69 17.26
C THR A 157 -11.11 30.79 16.59
N LYS A 158 -10.88 31.80 15.76
CA LYS A 158 -9.57 32.10 15.18
C LYS A 158 -8.54 32.41 16.26
N ARG A 159 -8.84 33.31 17.19
CA ARG A 159 -7.97 33.65 18.33
C ARG A 159 -7.60 32.41 19.15
N HIS A 160 -8.58 31.55 19.45
CA HIS A 160 -8.34 30.32 20.19
C HIS A 160 -7.44 29.34 19.40
N SER A 161 -7.62 29.25 18.07
CA SER A 161 -6.75 28.43 17.22
C SER A 161 -5.31 28.97 17.18
N GLU A 162 -5.14 30.28 17.08
CA GLU A 162 -3.83 30.96 17.07
C GLU A 162 -3.12 30.79 18.42
N GLN A 163 -3.85 30.92 19.53
CA GLN A 163 -3.33 30.67 20.87
C GLN A 163 -2.81 29.23 21.03
N ARG A 164 -3.57 28.24 20.54
CA ARG A 164 -3.14 26.83 20.58
C ARG A 164 -1.89 26.59 19.72
N ILE A 165 -1.80 27.23 18.55
CA ILE A 165 -0.60 27.14 17.70
C ILE A 165 0.60 27.75 18.41
N ALA A 166 0.46 28.94 18.99
CA ALA A 166 1.53 29.61 19.72
C ALA A 166 1.99 28.79 20.95
N GLU A 167 1.05 28.19 21.69
CA GLU A 167 1.38 27.30 22.81
C GLU A 167 2.16 26.07 22.35
N LEU A 168 1.72 25.43 21.25
CA LEU A 168 2.43 24.30 20.65
C LEU A 168 3.83 24.69 20.20
N GLU A 169 4.00 25.84 19.55
CA GLU A 169 5.31 26.36 19.16
C GLU A 169 6.24 26.57 20.36
N GLU A 170 5.74 27.16 21.45
CA GLU A 170 6.52 27.34 22.67
C GLU A 170 6.89 26.01 23.33
N THR A 171 5.96 25.03 23.35
CA THR A 171 6.27 23.69 23.85
C THR A 171 7.35 22.99 23.01
N HIS A 172 7.28 23.13 21.68
CA HIS A 172 8.27 22.59 20.76
C HIS A 172 9.63 23.28 20.93
N LYS A 173 9.67 24.61 21.06
CA LYS A 173 10.91 25.36 21.33
C LYS A 173 11.56 24.90 22.64
N ARG A 174 10.79 24.74 23.70
CA ARG A 174 11.29 24.22 25.00
C ARG A 174 11.83 22.80 24.86
N ARG A 175 11.14 21.93 24.14
CA ARG A 175 11.58 20.55 23.88
C ARG A 175 12.90 20.51 23.10
N LEU A 176 13.01 21.33 22.05
CA LEU A 176 14.24 21.47 21.27
C LEU A 176 15.39 22.02 22.11
N ALA A 177 15.14 23.00 22.99
CA ALA A 177 16.14 23.53 23.90
C ALA A 177 16.65 22.46 24.89
N ARG A 178 15.74 21.66 25.46
CA ARG A 178 16.11 20.52 26.33
C ARG A 178 16.96 19.49 25.58
N MET A 179 16.53 19.06 24.40
CA MET A 179 17.28 18.11 23.57
C MET A 179 18.68 18.64 23.20
N ARG A 180 18.81 19.95 22.90
CA ARG A 180 20.10 20.59 22.67
C ARG A 180 20.97 20.55 23.92
N GLN A 181 20.41 20.89 25.08
CA GLN A 181 21.12 20.84 26.36
C GLN A 181 21.56 19.41 26.71
N GLU A 182 20.72 18.40 26.44
CA GLU A 182 21.05 16.98 26.61
C GLU A 182 22.22 16.57 25.69
N LEU A 183 22.17 16.91 24.40
CA LEU A 183 23.26 16.66 23.44
C LEU A 183 24.58 17.32 23.88
N ASP A 184 24.53 18.58 24.32
CA ASP A 184 25.73 19.28 24.82
C ASP A 184 26.27 18.63 26.09
N SER A 185 25.39 18.15 26.98
CA SER A 185 25.78 17.39 28.16
C SER A 185 26.41 16.05 27.80
N GLU A 186 25.88 15.33 26.80
CA GLU A 186 26.43 14.06 26.31
C GLU A 186 27.78 14.23 25.59
N ARG A 187 27.96 15.37 24.91
CA ARG A 187 29.24 15.75 24.29
C ARG A 187 30.29 16.12 25.33
N ASN A 188 29.87 16.73 26.44
CA ASN A 188 30.76 17.15 27.52
C ASN A 188 30.95 16.07 28.62
N LYS A 189 30.24 14.93 28.58
CA LYS A 189 30.51 13.77 29.45
C LYS A 189 31.93 13.28 29.18
N SER A 190 32.75 13.24 30.23
CA SER A 190 34.12 12.73 30.14
C SER A 190 34.11 11.26 29.70
N PHE A 191 35.11 10.84 28.92
CA PHE A 191 35.24 9.47 28.39
C PHE A 191 34.99 8.38 29.45
N TRP A 192 35.41 8.60 30.69
CA TRP A 192 35.20 7.68 31.81
C TRP A 192 33.75 7.62 32.34
N GLN A 193 32.96 8.71 32.26
CA GLN A 193 31.53 8.70 32.59
C GLN A 193 30.68 7.98 31.53
N LYS A 194 31.20 7.82 30.31
CA LYS A 194 30.51 7.13 29.20
C LYS A 194 30.77 5.62 29.16
N ILE A 195 31.83 5.16 29.85
CA ILE A 195 32.28 3.77 29.89
C ILE A 195 31.93 3.07 31.22
N PHE A 196 31.77 3.82 32.33
CA PHE A 196 31.49 3.25 33.66
C PHE A 196 30.20 3.78 34.32
N GLY A 197 29.32 4.43 33.56
CA GLY A 197 27.99 4.87 33.98
C GLY A 197 26.90 4.00 33.40
#